data_AF-A0A7J4K4R3-F1
#
_entry.id   AF-A0A7J4K4R3-F1
#
_cell.length_a   1.000
_cell.length_b   1.000
_cell.length_c   1.000
_cell.angle_alpha   90.00
_cell.angle_beta   90.00
_cell.angle_gamma   90.00
#
_symmetry.space_group_name_H-M   'P 1'
#
loop_
_entity.id
_entity.type
_entity.pdbx_description
1 polymer ?
#
loop_
_entity_poly.entity_id
_entity_poly.type
_entity_poly.pdbx_seq_one_letter_code
_entity_poly.pdbx_strand_id
1 'polypeptide(L)'
;MADDSIEVAPADRMIAYFSMEIGFDSSIPTYSGGLGILAGDTLKACADLKVPIVGVTLLSEKGYFTQTFNPQDGSQIESPTTWDKSRLHLLPARVKVSIQGRDVQVRAWQYTLIGSSEYEIPIILLDTNVAENTKEDREITAFLYGGDQRYRLMQEVVLGIGGVRMLRALNYTSLVRY
;
A
#
# COMPACT_ATOMS: atom_id res chain seq x y z
N MET A 1 -37.03 7.84 5.33
CA MET A 1 -36.34 7.10 4.26
C MET A 1 -35.01 6.72 4.85
N ALA A 2 -34.78 5.43 5.08
CA ALA A 2 -33.56 4.95 5.72
C ALA A 2 -32.39 5.13 4.76
N ASP A 3 -31.30 5.67 5.30
CA ASP A 3 -30.01 5.85 4.66
C ASP A 3 -29.35 4.48 4.46
N ASP A 4 -29.41 3.94 3.24
CA ASP A 4 -28.68 2.74 2.80
C ASP A 4 -27.22 3.11 2.46
N SER A 5 -26.52 3.78 3.37
CA SER A 5 -25.08 3.93 3.30
C SER A 5 -24.46 2.55 3.54
N ILE A 6 -24.11 1.85 2.46
CA ILE A 6 -23.49 0.53 2.51
C ILE A 6 -22.08 0.71 3.08
N GLU A 7 -21.95 0.65 4.40
CA GLU A 7 -20.69 0.54 5.10
C GLU A 7 -20.16 -0.89 4.88
N VAL A 8 -19.47 -1.11 3.77
CA VAL A 8 -19.03 -2.46 3.36
C VAL A 8 -17.90 -2.91 4.28
N ALA A 9 -18.23 -3.78 5.22
CA ALA A 9 -17.31 -4.32 6.20
C ALA A 9 -16.21 -5.18 5.55
N PRO A 10 -15.08 -5.43 6.23
CA PRO A 10 -14.03 -6.34 5.72
C PRO A 10 -14.55 -7.74 5.31
N ALA A 11 -15.60 -8.23 5.99
CA ALA A 11 -16.25 -9.50 5.70
C ALA A 11 -17.05 -9.50 4.38
N ASP A 12 -17.40 -8.33 3.85
CA ASP A 12 -18.18 -8.20 2.62
C ASP A 12 -17.27 -8.05 1.38
N ARG A 13 -15.95 -8.02 1.57
CA ARG A 13 -14.98 -8.01 0.45
C ARG A 13 -14.65 -9.43 0.01
N MET A 14 -14.74 -9.65 -1.30
CA MET A 14 -14.51 -10.96 -1.94
C MET A 14 -13.21 -11.01 -2.72
N ILE A 15 -12.66 -9.85 -3.10
CA ILE A 15 -11.48 -9.74 -3.96
C ILE A 15 -10.39 -8.96 -3.22
N ALA A 16 -9.15 -9.42 -3.28
CA ALA A 16 -8.00 -8.66 -2.82
C ALA A 16 -7.05 -8.38 -3.99
N TYR A 17 -6.82 -7.10 -4.27
CA TYR A 17 -5.99 -6.64 -5.37
C TYR A 17 -4.62 -6.21 -4.85
N PHE A 18 -3.60 -7.02 -5.14
CA PHE A 18 -2.23 -6.76 -4.71
C PHE A 18 -1.45 -6.11 -5.84
N SER A 19 -0.76 -5.02 -5.54
CA SER A 19 0.18 -4.38 -6.46
C SER A 19 1.38 -3.84 -5.69
N MET A 20 2.54 -3.82 -6.33
CA MET A 20 3.74 -3.16 -5.77
C MET A 20 3.59 -1.64 -5.69
N GLU A 21 2.70 -1.09 -6.53
CA GLU A 21 2.37 0.33 -6.56
C GLU A 21 0.90 0.57 -6.89
N ILE A 22 0.32 1.61 -6.30
CA ILE A 22 -1.05 2.04 -6.61
C ILE A 22 -1.11 3.57 -6.58
N GLY A 23 -1.44 4.19 -7.71
CA GLY A 23 -1.60 5.63 -7.85
C GLY A 23 -3.05 6.06 -7.69
N PHE A 24 -3.50 6.21 -6.44
CA PHE A 24 -4.89 6.58 -6.13
C PHE A 24 -5.06 8.03 -5.66
N ASP A 25 -3.98 8.67 -5.20
CA ASP A 25 -3.94 10.08 -4.80
C ASP A 25 -2.55 10.67 -5.08
N SER A 26 -2.48 11.87 -5.66
CA SER A 26 -1.20 12.49 -6.03
C SER A 26 -0.34 12.93 -4.85
N SER A 27 -0.93 13.05 -3.65
CA SER A 27 -0.20 13.35 -2.41
C SER A 27 0.42 12.13 -1.73
N ILE A 28 0.10 10.91 -2.21
CA ILE A 28 0.56 9.65 -1.63
C ILE A 28 1.50 8.96 -2.65
N PRO A 29 2.83 9.08 -2.47
CA PRO A 29 3.83 8.70 -3.48
C PRO A 29 4.10 7.19 -3.51
N THR A 30 3.05 6.38 -3.62
CA THR A 30 3.13 4.90 -3.64
C THR A 30 3.10 4.33 -5.06
N TYR A 31 3.47 5.15 -6.05
CA TYR A 31 3.60 4.78 -7.46
C TYR A 31 4.69 5.58 -8.18
N SER A 32 5.23 5.03 -9.27
CA SER A 32 6.26 5.66 -10.11
C SER A 32 5.86 5.78 -11.57
N GLY A 33 4.85 5.05 -12.04
CA GLY A 33 4.49 5.05 -13.46
C GLY A 33 3.15 4.39 -13.79
N GLY A 34 3.05 3.91 -15.04
CA GLY A 34 1.79 3.46 -15.63
C GLY A 34 1.15 2.25 -14.97
N LEU A 35 1.93 1.33 -14.38
CA LEU A 35 1.39 0.18 -13.65
C LEU A 35 0.62 0.66 -12.40
N GLY A 36 1.22 1.56 -11.61
CA GLY A 36 0.57 2.14 -10.44
C GLY A 36 -0.66 2.96 -10.80
N ILE A 37 -0.61 3.76 -11.87
CA ILE A 37 -1.79 4.49 -12.36
C ILE A 37 -2.90 3.52 -12.78
N LEU A 38 -2.59 2.48 -13.55
CA LEU A 38 -3.56 1.46 -13.94
C LEU A 38 -4.17 0.76 -12.73
N ALA A 39 -3.37 0.42 -11.72
CA ALA A 39 -3.86 -0.16 -10.47
C ALA A 39 -4.81 0.79 -9.74
N GLY A 40 -4.47 2.08 -9.65
CA GLY A 40 -5.31 3.10 -9.03
C GLY A 40 -6.63 3.30 -9.78
N ASP A 41 -6.58 3.42 -11.10
CA ASP A 41 -7.77 3.61 -11.94
C ASP A 41 -8.66 2.36 -11.96
N THR A 42 -8.06 1.17 -11.87
CA THR A 42 -8.81 -0.08 -11.67
C THR A 42 -9.60 -0.03 -10.36
N LEU A 43 -8.98 0.38 -9.25
CA LEU A 43 -9.68 0.51 -7.97
C LEU A 43 -10.75 1.60 -7.99
N LYS A 44 -10.52 2.73 -8.67
CA LYS A 44 -11.55 3.78 -8.84
C LYS A 44 -12.75 3.26 -9.63
N ALA A 45 -12.51 2.56 -10.73
CA ALA A 45 -13.58 1.94 -11.52
C ALA A 45 -14.33 0.88 -10.69
N CYS A 46 -13.63 0.09 -9.89
CA CYS A 46 -14.25 -0.83 -8.93
C CYS A 46 -15.13 -0.10 -7.91
N ALA A 47 -14.72 1.07 -7.43
CA ALA A 47 -15.51 1.87 -6.49
C ALA A 47 -16.80 2.35 -7.17
N ASP A 48 -16.68 2.92 -8.38
CA ASP A 48 -17.84 3.38 -9.15
C ASP A 48 -18.84 2.24 -9.43
N LEU A 49 -18.32 1.04 -9.71
CA LEU A 49 -19.11 -0.17 -9.99
C LEU A 49 -19.52 -0.98 -8.74
N LYS A 50 -19.20 -0.51 -7.54
CA LYS A 50 -19.50 -1.17 -6.26
C LYS A 50 -18.96 -2.60 -6.15
N VAL A 51 -17.77 -2.85 -6.71
CA VAL A 51 -17.11 -4.16 -6.66
C VAL A 51 -16.55 -4.41 -5.26
N PRO A 52 -16.83 -5.56 -4.62
CA PRO A 52 -16.40 -5.89 -3.26
C PRO A 52 -14.91 -6.24 -3.17
N ILE A 53 -14.05 -5.23 -3.31
CA ILE A 53 -12.59 -5.37 -3.38
C ILE A 53 -11.87 -4.60 -2.26
N VAL A 54 -10.68 -5.09 -1.90
CA VAL A 54 -9.70 -4.39 -1.06
C VAL A 54 -8.37 -4.27 -1.84
N GLY A 55 -7.77 -3.08 -1.83
CA GLY A 55 -6.43 -2.87 -2.40
C GLY A 55 -5.34 -3.17 -1.36
N VAL A 56 -4.21 -3.71 -1.79
CA VAL A 56 -3.03 -3.94 -0.93
C VAL A 56 -1.77 -3.51 -1.66
N THR A 57 -0.99 -2.65 -1.01
CA THR A 57 0.30 -2.14 -1.50
C THR A 57 1.29 -1.91 -0.36
N LEU A 58 2.49 -1.45 -0.67
CA LEU A 58 3.48 -0.98 0.30
C LEU A 58 3.33 0.53 0.53
N LEU A 59 3.62 1.00 1.74
CA LEU A 59 3.51 2.43 2.10
C LEU A 59 4.52 3.33 1.39
N SER A 60 5.64 2.78 0.88
CA SER A 60 6.73 3.53 0.22
C SER A 60 7.04 4.86 0.90
N GLU A 61 7.60 4.80 2.11
CA GLU A 61 7.84 5.95 3.02
C GLU A 61 8.49 7.16 2.33
N LYS A 62 9.41 6.91 1.41
CA LYS A 62 10.26 7.90 0.72
C LYS A 62 9.89 8.05 -0.76
N GLY A 63 8.77 7.44 -1.18
CA GLY A 63 8.31 7.41 -2.56
C GLY A 63 9.29 6.75 -3.53
N TYR A 64 9.18 7.10 -4.81
CA TYR A 64 10.18 6.75 -5.82
C TYR A 64 11.38 7.69 -5.70
N PHE A 65 11.18 8.97 -6.03
CA PHE A 65 12.06 10.10 -5.69
C PHE A 65 11.36 11.41 -6.08
N THR A 66 11.84 12.52 -5.50
CA THR A 66 11.58 13.88 -5.99
C THR A 66 12.73 14.31 -6.88
N GLN A 67 12.41 14.66 -8.13
CA GLN A 67 13.36 15.11 -9.14
C GLN A 67 13.57 16.64 -9.05
N THR A 68 14.82 17.07 -9.05
CA THR A 68 15.20 18.47 -9.30
C THR A 68 16.33 18.52 -10.31
N PHE A 69 16.66 19.71 -10.83
CA PHE A 69 17.73 19.89 -11.81
C PHE A 69 18.83 20.79 -11.25
N ASN A 70 20.08 20.41 -11.46
CA ASN A 70 21.24 21.22 -11.18
C ASN A 70 21.22 22.50 -12.03
N PRO A 71 21.20 23.70 -11.44
CA PRO A 71 21.11 24.95 -12.20
C PRO A 71 22.33 25.25 -13.09
N GLN A 72 23.48 24.61 -12.85
CA GLN A 72 24.71 24.88 -13.60
C GLN A 72 24.82 24.04 -14.88
N ASP A 73 24.44 22.77 -14.84
CA ASP A 73 24.63 21.82 -15.94
C ASP A 73 23.36 21.09 -16.40
N GLY A 74 22.22 21.31 -15.74
CA GLY A 74 20.94 20.68 -16.06
C GLY A 74 20.86 19.19 -15.68
N SER A 75 21.84 18.65 -14.95
CA SER A 75 21.82 17.25 -14.50
C SER A 75 20.69 17.00 -13.48
N GLN A 76 20.16 15.78 -13.49
CA GLN A 76 19.13 15.35 -12.55
C GLN A 76 19.70 15.14 -11.15
N ILE A 77 18.97 15.62 -10.15
CA ILE A 77 19.22 15.39 -8.73
C ILE A 77 17.99 14.70 -8.13
N GLU A 78 18.21 13.57 -7.49
CA GLU A 78 17.18 12.77 -6.85
C GLU A 78 17.23 12.93 -5.34
N SER A 79 16.05 13.06 -4.72
CA SER A 79 15.92 13.15 -3.27
C SER A 79 14.73 12.32 -2.78
N PRO A 80 14.79 11.76 -1.56
CA PRO A 80 13.64 11.09 -0.95
C PRO A 80 12.41 12.01 -0.89
N THR A 81 11.24 11.49 -1.27
CA THR A 81 9.99 12.23 -1.13
C THR A 81 9.56 12.29 0.33
N THR A 82 9.24 13.48 0.82
CA THR A 82 8.60 13.68 2.13
C THR A 82 7.13 13.97 1.91
N TRP A 83 6.25 13.29 2.63
CA TRP A 83 4.80 13.44 2.50
C TRP A 83 4.09 13.21 3.83
N ASP A 84 2.90 13.78 3.94
CA ASP A 84 2.09 13.71 5.15
C ASP A 84 1.16 12.49 5.12
N LYS A 85 1.20 11.71 6.20
CA LYS A 85 0.35 10.52 6.38
C LYS A 85 -0.96 10.82 7.11
N SER A 86 -1.28 12.08 7.36
CA SER A 86 -2.51 12.50 8.06
C SER A 86 -3.80 11.96 7.44
N ARG A 87 -3.79 11.68 6.13
CA ARG A 87 -4.91 11.08 5.38
C ARG A 87 -4.99 9.57 5.51
N LEU A 88 -4.05 8.95 6.22
CA LEU A 88 -4.02 7.52 6.47
C LEU A 88 -4.41 7.21 7.90
N HIS A 89 -5.21 6.15 8.05
CA HIS A 89 -5.57 5.61 9.36
C HIS A 89 -4.62 4.48 9.73
N LEU A 90 -3.92 4.62 10.85
CA LEU A 90 -3.09 3.54 11.38
C LEU A 90 -3.98 2.42 11.91
N LEU A 91 -3.78 1.20 11.40
CA LEU A 91 -4.54 0.04 11.85
C LEU A 91 -3.87 -0.63 13.07
N PRO A 92 -4.66 -1.20 14.00
CA PRO A 92 -4.14 -1.86 15.19
C PRO A 92 -3.47 -3.20 14.88
N ALA A 93 -3.80 -3.83 13.76
CA ALA A 93 -3.26 -5.13 13.38
C ALA A 93 -1.72 -5.08 13.19
N ARG A 94 -1.07 -6.16 13.61
CA ARG A 94 0.36 -6.43 13.44
C ARG A 94 0.52 -7.87 13.00
N VAL A 95 1.41 -8.10 12.03
CA VAL A 95 1.76 -9.44 11.58
C VAL A 95 3.26 -9.58 11.47
N LYS A 96 3.75 -10.82 11.43
CA LYS A 96 5.17 -11.11 11.20
C LYS A 96 5.36 -11.83 9.88
N VAL A 97 6.49 -11.58 9.22
CA VAL A 97 6.97 -12.38 8.08
C VAL A 97 8.41 -12.82 8.37
N SER A 98 8.74 -14.06 8.01
CA SER A 98 10.11 -14.57 8.17
C SER A 98 10.93 -14.21 6.93
N ILE A 99 11.94 -13.37 7.10
CA ILE A 99 12.88 -12.96 6.04
C ILE A 99 14.28 -13.32 6.51
N GLN A 100 14.95 -14.23 5.78
CA GLN A 100 16.32 -14.68 6.09
C GLN A 100 16.48 -15.20 7.54
N GLY A 101 15.47 -15.93 8.02
CA GLY A 101 15.45 -16.47 9.39
C GLY A 101 15.15 -15.45 10.49
N ARG A 102 14.82 -14.20 10.13
CA ARG A 102 14.43 -13.14 11.06
C ARG A 102 12.93 -12.88 10.97
N ASP A 103 12.30 -12.63 12.12
CA ASP A 103 10.92 -12.17 12.21
C ASP A 103 10.85 -10.66 11.93
N VAL A 104 10.32 -10.26 10.79
CA VAL A 104 10.05 -8.86 10.43
C VAL A 104 8.60 -8.53 10.78
N GLN A 105 8.42 -7.54 11.66
CA GLN A 105 7.11 -6.97 11.99
C GLN A 105 6.58 -6.14 10.83
N VAL A 106 5.29 -6.26 10.54
CA VAL A 106 4.59 -5.47 9.54
C VAL A 106 3.36 -4.86 10.21
N ARG A 107 3.24 -3.54 10.14
CA ARG A 107 2.00 -2.80 10.45
C ARG A 107 1.29 -2.44 9.16
N ALA A 108 0.06 -1.95 9.29
CA ALA A 108 -0.71 -1.45 8.17
C ALA A 108 -1.30 -0.07 8.43
N TRP A 109 -1.38 0.71 7.38
CA TRP A 109 -2.20 1.91 7.27
C TRP A 109 -3.36 1.65 6.31
N GLN A 110 -4.42 2.43 6.42
CA GLN A 110 -5.55 2.40 5.49
C GLN A 110 -5.78 3.78 4.89
N TYR A 111 -5.94 3.81 3.57
CA TYR A 111 -6.61 4.89 2.85
C TYR A 111 -8.00 4.42 2.42
N THR A 112 -9.02 5.25 2.55
CA THR A 112 -10.36 4.96 2.03
C THR A 112 -10.55 5.69 0.71
N LEU A 113 -10.63 4.92 -0.39
CA LEU A 113 -10.96 5.45 -1.71
C LEU A 113 -12.47 5.52 -1.86
N ILE A 114 -13.00 6.70 -2.16
CA ILE A 114 -14.43 6.93 -2.36
C ILE A 114 -14.68 7.11 -3.85
N GLY A 115 -15.51 6.25 -4.44
CA GLY A 115 -15.97 6.37 -5.82
C GLY A 115 -17.11 7.37 -5.98
N SER A 116 -17.48 7.69 -7.21
CA SER A 116 -18.63 8.54 -7.55
C SER A 116 -19.99 7.98 -7.10
N SER A 117 -20.03 6.69 -6.79
CA SER A 117 -21.22 5.99 -6.27
C SER A 117 -21.31 6.02 -4.73
N GLU A 118 -20.43 6.79 -4.06
CA GLU A 118 -20.20 6.81 -2.61
C GLU A 118 -19.74 5.45 -2.03
N TYR A 119 -19.41 4.49 -2.89
CA TYR A 119 -18.89 3.21 -2.46
C TYR A 119 -17.42 3.33 -2.08
N GLU A 120 -17.12 2.87 -0.87
CA GLU A 120 -15.78 2.93 -0.31
C GLU A 120 -14.98 1.67 -0.64
N ILE A 121 -13.72 1.84 -1.00
CA ILE A 121 -12.73 0.77 -1.13
C ILE A 121 -11.56 1.04 -0.18
N PRO A 122 -11.27 0.14 0.77
CA PRO A 122 -10.07 0.24 1.59
C PRO A 122 -8.83 -0.12 0.77
N ILE A 123 -7.79 0.69 0.91
CA ILE A 123 -6.45 0.42 0.40
C ILE A 123 -5.52 0.26 1.60
N ILE A 124 -5.00 -0.94 1.78
CA ILE A 124 -4.11 -1.32 2.87
C ILE A 124 -2.66 -1.08 2.43
N LEU A 125 -1.94 -0.24 3.18
CA LEU A 125 -0.55 0.08 2.94
C LEU A 125 0.33 -0.56 4.01
N LEU A 126 1.12 -1.56 3.61
CA LEU A 126 2.00 -2.30 4.50
C LEU A 126 3.30 -1.54 4.79
N ASP A 127 3.73 -1.59 6.05
CA ASP A 127 4.85 -0.81 6.53
C ASP A 127 5.68 -1.60 7.54
N THR A 128 7.00 -1.70 7.28
CA THR A 128 7.97 -2.33 8.16
C THR A 128 8.72 -1.33 9.04
N ASN A 129 8.48 -0.02 8.89
CA ASN A 129 9.12 1.02 9.69
C ASN A 129 8.51 1.12 11.10
N VAL A 130 8.80 0.11 11.91
CA VAL A 130 8.37 -0.01 13.31
C VAL A 130 9.57 -0.26 14.22
N ALA A 131 9.44 0.15 15.49
CA ALA A 131 10.56 0.17 16.43
C ALA A 131 11.13 -1.22 16.73
N GLU A 132 10.30 -2.24 16.61
CA GLU A 132 10.59 -3.65 16.84
C GLU A 132 11.50 -4.26 15.77
N ASN A 133 11.56 -3.64 14.59
CA ASN A 133 12.41 -4.09 13.49
C ASN A 133 13.81 -3.52 13.58
N THR A 134 14.79 -4.26 13.03
CA THR A 134 16.15 -3.77 12.84
C THR A 134 16.15 -2.59 11.86
N LYS A 135 17.23 -1.79 11.84
CA LYS A 135 17.35 -0.67 10.89
C LYS A 135 17.24 -1.13 9.42
N GLU A 136 17.80 -2.30 9.10
CA GLU A 136 17.71 -2.89 7.76
C GLU A 136 16.25 -3.26 7.42
N ASP A 137 15.54 -3.91 8.35
CA ASP A 137 14.17 -4.38 8.10
C ASP A 137 13.17 -3.22 8.00
N ARG A 138 13.40 -2.12 8.73
CA ARG A 138 12.60 -0.89 8.62
C ARG A 138 12.68 -0.25 7.25
N GLU A 139 13.79 -0.43 6.54
CA GLU A 139 13.98 0.16 5.21
C GLU A 139 13.31 -0.66 4.10
N ILE A 140 12.79 -1.86 4.37
CA ILE A 140 12.14 -2.71 3.34
C ILE A 140 10.99 -1.97 2.64
N THR A 141 10.19 -1.17 3.37
CA THR A 141 9.10 -0.38 2.77
C THR A 141 9.47 1.10 2.59
N ALA A 142 10.76 1.44 2.56
CA ALA A 142 11.20 2.82 2.45
C ALA A 142 11.06 3.38 1.03
N PHE A 143 11.59 2.71 0.02
CA PHE A 143 11.62 3.23 -1.36
C PHE A 143 10.79 2.36 -2.29
N LEU A 144 10.04 3.00 -3.17
CA LEU A 144 9.45 2.34 -4.33
C LEU A 144 10.57 2.06 -5.34
N TYR A 145 10.77 0.79 -5.72
CA TYR A 145 11.83 0.39 -6.65
C TYR A 145 13.25 0.86 -6.28
N GLY A 146 13.57 0.83 -4.98
CA GLY A 146 14.94 1.04 -4.50
C GLY A 146 15.80 -0.23 -4.48
N GLY A 147 17.06 -0.06 -4.09
CA GLY A 147 17.95 -1.16 -3.71
C GLY A 147 18.32 -2.12 -4.84
N ASP A 148 18.59 -3.37 -4.46
CA ASP A 148 19.00 -4.45 -5.35
C ASP A 148 17.91 -5.55 -5.46
N GLN A 149 18.24 -6.66 -6.11
CA GLN A 149 17.31 -7.79 -6.26
C GLN A 149 16.91 -8.39 -4.91
N ARG A 150 17.79 -8.37 -3.90
CA ARG A 150 17.49 -8.85 -2.55
C ARG A 150 16.49 -7.93 -1.87
N TYR A 151 16.65 -6.62 -1.99
CA TYR A 151 15.69 -5.63 -1.50
C TYR A 151 14.30 -5.85 -2.10
N ARG A 152 14.22 -5.98 -3.43
CA ARG A 152 12.97 -6.26 -4.13
C ARG A 152 12.30 -7.56 -3.67
N LEU A 153 13.07 -8.63 -3.49
CA LEU A 153 12.53 -9.89 -2.99
C LEU A 153 11.94 -9.75 -1.57
N MET A 154 12.60 -8.99 -0.69
CA MET A 154 12.07 -8.72 0.65
C MET A 154 10.74 -7.96 0.60
N GLN A 155 10.62 -6.98 -0.31
CA GLN A 155 9.37 -6.26 -0.56
C GLN A 155 8.26 -7.18 -1.07
N GLU A 156 8.57 -8.07 -2.02
CA GLU A 156 7.63 -9.06 -2.54
C GLU A 156 7.16 -10.03 -1.45
N VAL A 157 8.04 -10.42 -0.50
CA VAL A 157 7.68 -11.22 0.67
C VAL A 157 6.75 -10.46 1.62
N VAL A 158 7.05 -9.18 1.91
CA VAL A 158 6.17 -8.34 2.73
C VAL A 158 4.81 -8.17 2.07
N LEU A 159 4.76 -7.88 0.77
CA LEU A 159 3.51 -7.71 0.03
C LEU A 159 2.71 -9.01 -0.03
N GLY A 160 3.31 -10.09 -0.52
CA GLY A 160 2.62 -11.36 -0.75
C GLY A 160 2.28 -12.07 0.56
N ILE A 161 3.28 -12.44 1.35
CA ILE A 161 3.06 -13.22 2.58
C ILE A 161 2.52 -12.31 3.69
N GLY A 162 3.11 -11.13 3.86
CA GLY A 162 2.70 -10.18 4.89
C GLY A 162 1.31 -9.63 4.62
N GLY A 163 0.98 -9.27 3.39
CA GLY A 163 -0.35 -8.78 3.04
C GLY A 163 -1.45 -9.82 3.22
N VAL A 164 -1.24 -11.09 2.83
CA VAL A 164 -2.22 -12.16 3.11
C VAL A 164 -2.42 -12.36 4.61
N ARG A 165 -1.35 -12.33 5.41
CA ARG A 165 -1.46 -12.40 6.88
C ARG A 165 -2.19 -11.19 7.45
N MET A 166 -1.92 -10.00 6.92
CA MET A 166 -2.54 -8.75 7.36
C MET A 166 -4.04 -8.74 7.09
N LEU A 167 -4.47 -9.14 5.88
CA LEU A 167 -5.89 -9.25 5.54
C LEU A 167 -6.63 -10.21 6.49
N ARG A 168 -6.01 -11.34 6.85
CA ARG A 168 -6.58 -12.26 7.84
C ARG A 168 -6.69 -11.62 9.23
N ALA A 169 -5.64 -10.91 9.67
CA ALA A 169 -5.65 -10.21 10.95
C ALA A 169 -6.67 -9.06 11.01
N LEU A 170 -7.05 -8.52 9.86
CA LEU A 170 -8.09 -7.50 9.68
C LEU A 170 -9.49 -8.08 9.40
N ASN A 171 -9.67 -9.40 9.55
CA ASN A 171 -10.94 -10.12 9.37
C ASN A 171 -11.53 -10.09 7.95
N TYR A 172 -10.70 -9.96 6.91
CA TYR A 172 -11.12 -10.23 5.52
C TYR A 172 -11.28 -11.74 5.31
N THR A 173 -12.48 -12.25 5.57
CA THR A 173 -12.79 -13.69 5.68
C THR A 173 -13.45 -14.27 4.43
N SER A 174 -14.08 -13.44 3.60
CA SER A 174 -14.85 -13.86 2.40
C SER A 174 -14.05 -13.84 1.09
N LEU A 175 -12.72 -13.70 1.18
CA LEU A 175 -11.83 -13.61 0.02
C LEU A 175 -11.84 -14.92 -0.79
N VAL A 176 -12.20 -14.82 -2.07
CA VAL A 176 -12.19 -15.94 -3.02
C VAL A 176 -10.81 -16.02 -3.69
N ARG A 177 -10.26 -17.23 -3.80
CA ARG A 177 -8.99 -17.51 -4.48
C ARG A 177 -9.29 -18.07 -5.86
N TYR A 178 -8.66 -17.51 -6.88
CA TYR A 178 -8.75 -17.95 -8.27
C TYR A 178 -7.39 -18.47 -8.75
#